data_AF-A0A409X808-F1
#
_entry.id   AF-A0A409X808-F1
#
_cell.length_a   1.000
_cell.length_b   1.000
_cell.length_c   1.000
_cell.angle_alpha   90.00
_cell.angle_beta   90.00
_cell.angle_gamma   90.00
#
_symmetry.space_group_name_H-M   'P 1'
#
loop_
_entity.id
_entity.type
_entity.pdbx_description
1 polymer ?
#
loop_
_entity_poly.entity_id
_entity_poly.type
_entity_poly.pdbx_seq_one_letter_code
_entity_poly.pdbx_strand_id
1 'polypeptide(L)'
;MPPQPRAPPEKFPFGEVDCWGIPRTAQGTAKFKSNCTNPAELVGTDALVIAETSLSYRVAGLQRDADTGLLPNGFAKPRFYFITSANMTWIPETMDDTTKVYVRKDGRYGTHDFTQWPQWFFEGTWYYPYVMRKPDEYDMPEHPYRLLWYNLKPEDFVKEPGAVSEIGMIRQDLMDQLVALKLALNEKVQQCMADNGFTLRSEEFRPIHHSNKGQRFANIALGCAPQSWLMTLLTFTSFQRHSLEVLALLDYYSKWKAVEESIDGTPRPVDTS
;
A
#
# COMPACT_ATOMS: atom_id res chain seq x y z
N MET A 1 8.28 33.29 -10.19
CA MET A 1 7.68 32.75 -8.95
C MET A 1 6.93 31.48 -9.32
N PRO A 2 7.14 30.35 -8.65
CA PRO A 2 6.27 29.20 -8.83
C PRO A 2 4.83 29.58 -8.41
N PRO A 3 3.80 29.11 -9.13
CA PRO A 3 2.42 29.39 -8.77
C PRO A 3 2.14 28.85 -7.37
N GLN A 4 1.49 29.67 -6.53
CA GLN A 4 1.05 29.21 -5.22
C GLN A 4 0.09 28.02 -5.41
N PRO A 5 0.26 26.94 -4.63
CA PRO A 5 -0.66 25.82 -4.67
C PRO A 5 -2.07 26.32 -4.32
N ARG A 6 -3.04 26.03 -5.19
CA ARG A 6 -4.43 26.38 -4.94
C ARG A 6 -4.88 25.68 -3.65
N ALA A 7 -5.58 26.42 -2.79
CA ALA A 7 -6.26 25.82 -1.66
C ALA A 7 -7.20 24.71 -2.18
N PRO A 8 -7.23 23.53 -1.52
CA PRO A 8 -8.16 22.49 -1.90
C PRO A 8 -9.59 23.01 -1.84
N PRO A 9 -10.46 22.63 -2.78
CA PRO A 9 -11.82 23.13 -2.81
C PRO A 9 -12.59 22.68 -1.56
N GLU A 10 -13.42 23.55 -0.98
CA GLU A 10 -14.26 23.22 0.20
C GLU A 10 -15.20 22.04 -0.08
N LYS A 11 -15.54 21.80 -1.35
CA LYS A 11 -16.33 20.65 -1.82
C LYS A 11 -15.74 20.13 -3.13
N PHE A 12 -15.61 18.80 -3.23
CA PHE A 12 -15.15 18.16 -4.46
C PHE A 12 -16.16 18.43 -5.59
N PRO A 13 -15.72 18.84 -6.80
CA PRO A 13 -16.65 19.16 -7.88
C PRO A 13 -17.51 17.95 -8.25
N PHE A 14 -18.83 18.20 -8.39
CA PHE A 14 -19.80 17.15 -8.64
C PHE A 14 -19.54 16.41 -9.95
N GLY A 15 -19.53 15.08 -9.92
CA GLY A 15 -19.31 14.26 -11.11
C GLY A 15 -17.85 14.12 -11.51
N GLU A 16 -16.93 14.83 -10.84
CA GLU A 16 -15.51 14.60 -11.02
C GLU A 16 -15.02 13.40 -10.21
N VAL A 17 -13.93 12.84 -10.72
CA VAL A 17 -13.22 11.71 -10.15
C VAL A 17 -12.13 12.26 -9.24
N ASP A 18 -12.09 11.80 -8.00
CA ASP A 18 -11.05 12.21 -7.06
C ASP A 18 -9.68 11.62 -7.38
N CYS A 19 -8.67 12.01 -6.60
CA CYS A 19 -7.31 11.50 -6.76
C CYS A 19 -7.19 9.97 -6.56
N TRP A 20 -8.24 9.31 -6.10
CA TRP A 20 -8.34 7.87 -5.89
C TRP A 20 -9.15 7.16 -6.97
N GLY A 21 -9.62 7.88 -8.00
CA GLY A 21 -10.44 7.27 -9.04
C GLY A 21 -11.92 7.16 -8.66
N ILE A 22 -12.37 7.74 -7.54
CA ILE A 22 -13.75 7.58 -7.06
C ILE A 22 -14.61 8.77 -7.52
N PRO A 23 -15.76 8.53 -8.18
CA PRO A 23 -16.71 9.58 -8.50
C PRO A 23 -17.40 10.11 -7.23
N ARG A 24 -17.57 11.44 -7.12
CA ARG A 24 -18.20 12.09 -5.94
C ARG A 24 -19.63 12.57 -6.23
N THR A 25 -20.50 12.53 -5.21
CA THR A 25 -21.86 13.11 -5.27
C THR A 25 -21.82 14.64 -5.20
N ALA A 26 -22.97 15.29 -5.39
CA ALA A 26 -23.08 16.76 -5.30
C ALA A 26 -22.80 17.27 -3.88
N GLN A 27 -22.91 16.38 -2.89
CA GLN A 27 -22.60 16.63 -1.49
C GLN A 27 -21.14 16.31 -1.14
N GLY A 28 -20.31 15.87 -2.09
CA GLY A 28 -18.91 15.48 -1.88
C GLY A 28 -18.72 14.07 -1.29
N THR A 29 -19.81 13.30 -1.14
CA THR A 29 -19.72 11.92 -0.66
C THR A 29 -19.19 10.99 -1.75
N ALA A 30 -18.40 9.97 -1.40
CA ALA A 30 -17.91 8.96 -2.33
C ALA A 30 -19.09 8.16 -2.90
N LYS A 31 -19.22 8.09 -4.23
CA LYS A 31 -20.10 7.12 -4.88
C LYS A 31 -19.31 5.84 -5.07
N PHE A 32 -19.38 4.95 -4.10
CA PHE A 32 -18.86 3.60 -4.28
C PHE A 32 -19.77 2.86 -5.26
N LYS A 33 -19.17 2.25 -6.29
CA LYS A 33 -19.86 1.29 -7.13
C LYS A 33 -20.10 0.05 -6.28
N SER A 34 -21.37 -0.31 -6.09
CA SER A 34 -21.69 -1.61 -5.50
C SER A 34 -21.36 -2.67 -6.54
N ASN A 35 -20.42 -3.56 -6.22
CA ASN A 35 -20.10 -4.73 -7.03
C ASN A 35 -21.04 -5.91 -6.71
N CYS A 36 -22.14 -5.69 -5.98
CA CYS A 36 -23.20 -6.69 -5.84
C CYS A 36 -23.96 -6.81 -7.17
N THR A 37 -23.38 -7.54 -8.12
CA THR A 37 -24.18 -8.21 -9.15
C THR A 37 -25.05 -9.24 -8.43
N ASN A 38 -26.33 -9.33 -8.76
CA ASN A 38 -27.20 -10.36 -8.23
C ASN A 38 -27.60 -11.26 -9.41
N PRO A 39 -27.22 -12.56 -9.42
CA PRO A 39 -26.40 -13.24 -8.43
C PRO A 39 -24.91 -12.88 -8.55
N ALA A 40 -24.23 -12.72 -7.42
CA ALA A 40 -22.80 -12.41 -7.36
C ALA A 40 -22.03 -13.73 -7.57
N GLU A 41 -21.63 -14.01 -8.80
CA GLU A 41 -20.59 -14.99 -9.04
C GLU A 41 -19.28 -14.40 -8.51
N LEU A 42 -18.81 -14.98 -7.41
CA LEU A 42 -17.53 -14.67 -6.79
C LEU A 42 -16.43 -15.17 -7.72
N VAL A 43 -15.47 -14.30 -8.04
CA VAL A 43 -14.46 -14.59 -9.06
C VAL A 43 -13.09 -14.65 -8.42
N GLY A 44 -12.21 -15.51 -8.97
CA GLY A 44 -10.90 -15.80 -8.40
C GLY A 44 -9.93 -14.63 -8.28
N THR A 45 -10.31 -13.41 -8.68
CA THR A 45 -9.55 -12.17 -8.52
C THR A 45 -10.07 -11.27 -7.41
N ASP A 46 -11.03 -11.74 -6.60
CA ASP A 46 -11.50 -11.04 -5.41
C ASP A 46 -10.39 -11.05 -4.34
N ALA A 47 -9.34 -10.26 -4.59
CA ALA A 47 -8.28 -9.97 -3.65
C ALA A 47 -8.89 -9.35 -2.38
N LEU A 48 -8.17 -9.43 -1.26
CA LEU A 48 -8.67 -8.96 0.01
C LEU A 48 -8.82 -7.44 -0.03
N VAL A 49 -10.05 -6.97 0.16
CA VAL A 49 -10.39 -5.56 0.10
C VAL A 49 -11.19 -5.16 1.32
N ILE A 50 -10.72 -4.11 2.01
CA ILE A 50 -11.54 -3.37 2.94
C ILE A 50 -12.22 -2.22 2.21
N ALA A 51 -13.54 -2.14 2.36
CA ALA A 51 -14.34 -1.02 1.93
C ALA A 51 -15.15 -0.48 3.11
N GLU A 52 -15.32 0.85 3.16
CA GLU A 52 -16.25 1.45 4.10
C GLU A 52 -17.68 1.28 3.61
N THR A 53 -18.56 0.86 4.52
CA THR A 53 -20.00 0.90 4.29
C THR A 53 -20.68 1.52 5.51
N SER A 54 -21.76 2.24 5.30
CA SER A 54 -22.61 2.73 6.39
C SER A 54 -23.58 1.67 6.90
N LEU A 55 -23.47 0.42 6.40
CA LEU A 55 -24.35 -0.68 6.74
C LEU A 55 -23.81 -1.47 7.94
N SER A 56 -24.63 -1.56 8.98
CA SER A 56 -24.36 -2.37 10.16
C SER A 56 -24.89 -3.79 9.96
N TYR A 57 -24.03 -4.74 9.62
CA TYR A 57 -24.42 -6.14 9.60
C TYR A 57 -23.37 -7.08 10.19
N ARG A 58 -23.88 -8.10 10.88
CA ARG A 58 -23.12 -9.23 11.42
C ARG A 58 -23.29 -10.39 10.45
N VAL A 59 -22.21 -10.89 9.88
CA VAL A 59 -22.25 -12.12 9.09
C VAL A 59 -22.27 -13.29 10.05
N ALA A 60 -23.32 -14.12 10.00
CA ALA A 60 -23.40 -15.32 10.81
C ALA A 60 -22.29 -16.31 10.41
N GLY A 61 -21.57 -16.86 11.40
CA GLY A 61 -20.54 -17.89 11.17
C GLY A 61 -19.13 -17.36 10.90
N LEU A 62 -18.94 -16.07 10.63
CA LEU A 62 -17.60 -15.50 10.44
C LEU A 62 -16.94 -15.14 11.76
N GLN A 63 -15.71 -15.61 11.97
CA GLN A 63 -14.92 -15.26 13.15
C GLN A 63 -14.45 -13.81 13.04
N ARG A 64 -14.42 -13.10 14.17
CA ARG A 64 -13.89 -11.73 14.29
C ARG A 64 -12.85 -11.72 15.38
N ASP A 65 -11.88 -10.82 15.29
CA ASP A 65 -11.05 -10.50 16.46
C ASP A 65 -11.93 -10.12 17.64
N ALA A 66 -11.49 -10.52 18.83
CA ALA A 66 -12.18 -10.16 20.06
C ALA A 66 -12.29 -8.64 20.15
N ASP A 67 -13.49 -8.13 20.45
CA ASP A 67 -13.68 -6.71 20.79
C ASP A 67 -12.96 -6.45 22.11
N THR A 68 -11.71 -5.99 22.05
CA THR A 68 -10.91 -5.65 23.23
C THR A 68 -11.17 -4.23 23.72
N GLY A 69 -12.22 -3.55 23.22
CA GLY A 69 -12.60 -2.21 23.65
C GLY A 69 -11.88 -1.09 22.90
N LEU A 70 -11.22 -0.18 23.64
CA LEU A 70 -10.49 0.94 23.05
C LEU A 70 -9.10 0.48 22.58
N LEU A 71 -8.65 1.03 21.47
CA LEU A 71 -7.29 0.89 20.97
C LEU A 71 -6.30 1.63 21.90
N PRO A 72 -4.99 1.30 21.88
CA PRO A 72 -3.97 1.99 22.69
C PRO A 72 -3.89 3.51 22.46
N ASN A 73 -4.41 3.99 21.33
CA ASN A 73 -4.50 5.39 20.96
C ASN A 73 -5.81 6.07 21.44
N GLY A 74 -6.66 5.36 22.20
CA GLY A 74 -7.91 5.87 22.78
C GLY A 74 -9.11 5.89 21.82
N PHE A 75 -8.95 5.43 20.58
CA PHE A 75 -10.04 5.35 19.62
C PHE A 75 -10.86 4.06 19.81
N ALA A 76 -12.15 4.12 19.50
CA ALA A 76 -13.01 2.95 19.50
C ALA A 76 -12.65 2.04 18.32
N LYS A 77 -12.68 0.71 18.52
CA LYS A 77 -12.66 -0.21 17.40
C LYS A 77 -13.89 0.05 16.52
N PRO A 78 -13.75 0.18 15.20
CA PRO A 78 -14.86 0.38 14.29
C PRO A 78 -15.86 -0.75 14.37
N ARG A 79 -17.14 -0.38 14.30
CA ARG A 79 -18.26 -1.34 14.29
C ARG A 79 -18.95 -1.47 12.93
N PHE A 80 -18.55 -0.64 11.96
CA PHE A 80 -19.31 -0.38 10.72
C PHE A 80 -18.62 -0.84 9.43
N TYR A 81 -17.48 -1.53 9.50
CA TYR A 81 -16.82 -2.02 8.29
C TYR A 81 -17.37 -3.36 7.83
N PHE A 82 -17.48 -3.51 6.51
CA PHE A 82 -17.63 -4.82 5.89
C PHE A 82 -16.34 -5.15 5.15
N ILE A 83 -15.79 -6.30 5.49
CA ILE A 83 -14.61 -6.86 4.82
C ILE A 83 -15.14 -7.96 3.93
N THR A 84 -14.97 -7.78 2.63
CA THR A 84 -15.50 -8.69 1.64
C THR A 84 -14.38 -9.24 0.80
N SER A 85 -14.21 -10.55 0.89
CA SER A 85 -13.70 -11.36 -0.22
C SER A 85 -14.50 -12.65 -0.24
N ALA A 86 -14.54 -13.30 -1.40
CA ALA A 86 -15.21 -14.58 -1.61
C ALA A 86 -14.79 -15.68 -0.62
N ASN A 87 -13.61 -15.54 -0.01
CA ASN A 87 -12.86 -16.64 0.57
C ASN A 87 -12.32 -16.37 1.97
N MET A 88 -12.82 -15.35 2.68
CA MET A 88 -12.39 -15.10 4.06
C MET A 88 -13.21 -15.89 5.08
N THR A 89 -12.51 -16.53 6.02
CA THR A 89 -13.10 -17.15 7.22
C THR A 89 -13.06 -16.22 8.45
N TRP A 90 -12.37 -15.08 8.37
CA TRP A 90 -12.12 -14.15 9.47
C TRP A 90 -12.08 -12.69 9.02
N ILE A 91 -12.53 -11.76 9.87
CA ILE A 91 -12.54 -10.30 9.65
C ILE A 91 -11.41 -9.68 10.50
N PRO A 92 -10.41 -9.02 9.90
CA PRO A 92 -9.41 -8.31 10.68
C PRO A 92 -9.99 -7.17 11.51
N GLU A 93 -9.36 -6.91 12.65
CA GLU A 93 -9.53 -5.67 13.36
C GLU A 93 -9.19 -4.48 12.45
N THR A 94 -10.16 -3.58 12.34
CA THR A 94 -10.01 -2.29 11.67
C THR A 94 -9.81 -1.23 12.75
N MET A 95 -9.20 -0.07 12.44
CA MET A 95 -9.13 1.04 13.39
C MET A 95 -9.94 2.23 12.86
N ASP A 96 -10.66 2.91 13.75
CA ASP A 96 -11.38 4.15 13.45
C ASP A 96 -10.34 5.27 13.60
N ASP A 97 -9.48 5.40 12.60
CA ASP A 97 -8.45 6.45 12.61
C ASP A 97 -9.04 7.76 12.10
N THR A 98 -8.49 8.87 12.58
CA THR A 98 -8.98 10.21 12.24
C THR A 98 -8.82 10.44 10.74
N THR A 99 -9.64 11.29 10.12
CA THR A 99 -9.45 11.71 8.71
C THR A 99 -8.13 12.47 8.45
N LYS A 100 -7.37 12.80 9.50
CA LYS A 100 -6.07 13.46 9.41
C LYS A 100 -4.95 12.42 9.35
N VAL A 101 -4.09 12.59 8.36
CA VAL A 101 -2.88 11.78 8.18
C VAL A 101 -1.80 12.25 9.15
N TYR A 102 -1.25 11.33 9.93
CA TYR A 102 -0.16 11.59 10.87
C TYR A 102 1.00 10.64 10.64
N VAL A 103 2.22 11.17 10.64
CA VAL A 103 3.44 10.36 10.70
C VAL A 103 3.56 9.74 12.09
N ARG A 104 3.75 8.43 12.14
CA ARG A 104 3.97 7.66 13.37
C ARG A 104 5.47 7.54 13.66
N LYS A 105 5.82 7.04 14.86
CA LYS A 105 7.22 6.95 15.33
C LYS A 105 8.10 6.06 14.44
N ASP A 106 7.50 5.12 13.72
CA ASP A 106 8.15 4.23 12.74
C ASP A 106 8.26 4.85 11.34
N GLY A 107 7.84 6.10 11.15
CA GLY A 107 7.87 6.80 9.85
C GLY A 107 6.75 6.42 8.90
N ARG A 108 5.80 5.57 9.32
CA ARG A 108 4.63 5.16 8.54
C ARG A 108 3.42 6.03 8.89
N TYR A 109 2.33 5.87 8.15
CA TYR A 109 1.10 6.66 8.33
C TYR A 109 -0.01 5.90 9.07
N GLY A 110 0.32 4.78 9.72
CA GLY A 110 -0.69 3.94 10.40
C GLY A 110 -1.69 3.38 9.39
N THR A 111 -2.99 3.52 9.66
CA THR A 111 -4.06 3.04 8.78
C THR A 111 -4.17 3.81 7.46
N HIS A 112 -3.54 4.98 7.36
CA HIS A 112 -3.49 5.77 6.12
C HIS A 112 -2.36 5.33 5.17
N ASP A 113 -1.54 4.36 5.58
CA ASP A 113 -0.52 3.77 4.74
C ASP A 113 -1.10 2.53 4.04
N PHE A 114 -1.55 2.69 2.80
CA PHE A 114 -2.21 1.63 2.03
C PHE A 114 -1.30 0.46 1.65
N THR A 115 -0.01 0.55 1.95
CA THR A 115 0.92 -0.59 1.85
C THR A 115 0.96 -1.43 3.13
N GLN A 116 0.30 -0.98 4.19
CA GLN A 116 0.09 -1.74 5.42
C GLN A 116 -1.22 -2.50 5.34
N TRP A 117 -1.21 -3.70 5.91
CA TRP A 117 -2.42 -4.49 6.02
C TRP A 117 -3.32 -3.94 7.13
N PRO A 118 -4.64 -3.94 6.91
CA PRO A 118 -5.35 -4.38 5.71
C PRO A 118 -5.41 -3.32 4.58
N GLN A 119 -5.49 -3.75 3.31
CA GLN A 119 -5.53 -2.82 2.17
C GLN A 119 -6.93 -2.36 1.79
N TRP A 120 -6.96 -1.12 1.33
CA TRP A 120 -8.14 -0.47 0.79
C TRP A 120 -8.15 -0.61 -0.73
N PHE A 121 -9.32 -0.80 -1.30
CA PHE A 121 -9.49 -0.77 -2.76
C PHE A 121 -10.07 0.55 -3.22
N PHE A 122 -9.39 1.11 -4.21
CA PHE A 122 -9.88 2.22 -4.99
C PHE A 122 -9.61 1.92 -6.47
N GLU A 123 -10.52 2.30 -7.37
CA GLU A 123 -10.38 2.03 -8.81
C GLU A 123 -9.08 2.64 -9.37
N GLY A 124 -8.66 3.80 -8.86
CA GLY A 124 -7.41 4.47 -9.27
C GLY A 124 -6.13 3.76 -8.79
N THR A 125 -6.23 2.88 -7.79
CA THR A 125 -5.13 2.10 -7.21
C THR A 125 -5.51 0.63 -7.12
N TRP A 126 -6.01 0.09 -8.23
CA TRP A 126 -6.52 -1.28 -8.35
C TRP A 126 -5.52 -2.37 -7.95
N TYR A 127 -4.22 -2.05 -7.89
CA TYR A 127 -3.15 -2.98 -7.54
C TYR A 127 -2.89 -3.10 -6.03
N TYR A 128 -3.40 -2.18 -5.20
CA TYR A 128 -3.17 -2.21 -3.75
C TYR A 128 -3.61 -3.49 -3.04
N PRO A 129 -4.70 -4.17 -3.43
CA PRO A 129 -5.07 -5.46 -2.83
C PRO A 129 -3.99 -6.55 -2.98
N TYR A 130 -3.09 -6.42 -3.96
CA TYR A 130 -1.99 -7.37 -4.20
C TYR A 130 -0.70 -6.99 -3.46
N VAL A 131 -0.72 -5.98 -2.58
CA VAL A 131 0.44 -5.67 -1.74
C VAL A 131 0.70 -6.84 -0.80
N MET A 132 1.91 -7.38 -0.84
CA MET A 132 2.28 -8.52 0.01
C MET A 132 2.05 -8.23 1.49
N ARG A 133 1.50 -9.22 2.19
CA ARG A 133 1.42 -9.22 3.64
C ARG A 133 2.83 -9.26 4.23
N LYS A 134 3.00 -8.56 5.36
CA LYS A 134 4.17 -8.76 6.21
C LYS A 134 4.24 -10.25 6.60
N PRO A 135 5.34 -10.95 6.29
CA PRO A 135 5.54 -12.34 6.72
C PRO A 135 5.47 -12.45 8.24
N ASP A 136 5.14 -13.64 8.73
CA ASP A 136 5.17 -13.92 10.16
C ASP A 136 6.62 -13.88 10.68
N GLU A 137 6.80 -13.70 11.99
CA GLU A 137 8.12 -13.47 12.58
C GLU A 137 9.09 -14.64 12.34
N TYR A 138 8.56 -15.85 12.19
CA TYR A 138 9.33 -17.05 11.88
C TYR A 138 9.95 -17.02 10.47
N ASP A 139 9.21 -16.54 9.46
CA ASP A 139 9.66 -16.53 8.06
C ASP A 139 10.45 -15.26 7.70
N MET A 140 10.33 -14.20 8.50
CA MET A 140 10.97 -12.90 8.26
C MET A 140 12.49 -12.94 8.03
N PRO A 141 13.30 -13.73 8.77
CA PRO A 141 14.76 -13.71 8.62
C PRO A 141 15.24 -14.17 7.23
N GLU A 142 14.54 -15.12 6.62
CA GLU A 142 14.89 -15.73 5.33
C GLU A 142 14.14 -15.07 4.16
N HIS A 143 13.14 -14.24 4.45
CA HIS A 143 12.31 -13.64 3.42
C HIS A 143 13.11 -12.70 2.51
N PRO A 144 13.06 -12.86 1.17
CA PRO A 144 13.86 -12.08 0.22
C PRO A 144 13.58 -10.58 0.27
N TYR A 145 12.37 -10.21 0.71
CA TYR A 145 11.91 -8.83 0.82
C TYR A 145 11.88 -8.29 2.25
N ARG A 146 12.56 -8.94 3.21
CA ARG A 146 12.53 -8.56 4.65
C ARG A 146 12.78 -7.07 4.93
N LEU A 147 13.60 -6.40 4.11
CA LEU A 147 13.90 -4.97 4.23
C LEU A 147 12.67 -4.07 4.05
N LEU A 148 11.62 -4.54 3.35
CA LEU A 148 10.37 -3.79 3.15
C LEU A 148 9.52 -3.67 4.43
N TRP A 149 9.81 -4.49 5.44
CA TRP A 149 9.19 -4.44 6.77
C TRP A 149 10.19 -4.20 7.89
N TYR A 150 11.44 -3.85 7.55
CA TYR A 150 12.45 -3.47 8.52
C TYR A 150 12.08 -2.15 9.18
N ASN A 151 12.12 -2.11 10.51
CA ASN A 151 11.96 -0.88 11.28
C ASN A 151 13.34 -0.25 11.47
N LEU A 152 13.57 0.90 10.83
CA LEU A 152 14.83 1.64 10.95
C LEU A 152 15.05 2.05 12.40
N LYS A 153 16.24 1.75 12.94
CA LYS A 153 16.59 2.05 14.33
C LYS A 153 17.60 3.19 14.40
N PRO A 154 17.68 3.93 15.53
CA PRO A 154 18.67 5.01 15.68
C PRO A 154 20.11 4.55 15.43
N GLU A 155 20.42 3.28 15.71
CA GLU A 155 21.76 2.69 15.49
C GLU A 155 22.09 2.48 14.00
N ASP A 156 21.09 2.48 13.13
CA ASP A 156 21.28 2.44 11.67
C ASP A 156 21.60 3.82 11.08
N PHE A 157 21.61 4.88 11.89
CA PHE A 157 21.90 6.25 11.46
C PHE A 157 23.27 6.70 11.96
N VAL A 158 24.15 6.99 11.00
CA VAL A 158 25.53 7.40 11.24
C VAL A 158 25.63 8.90 11.00
N LYS A 159 25.94 9.65 12.06
CA LYS A 159 26.12 11.11 11.97
C LYS A 159 27.33 11.47 11.11
N GLU A 160 27.21 12.56 10.37
CA GLU A 160 28.33 13.10 9.59
C GLU A 160 29.47 13.59 10.52
N PRO A 161 30.74 13.27 10.22
CA PRO A 161 31.86 13.76 10.99
C PRO A 161 31.88 15.30 11.07
N GLY A 162 31.88 15.84 12.29
CA GLY A 162 31.91 17.29 12.52
C GLY A 162 30.56 18.00 12.36
N ALA A 163 29.46 17.25 12.16
CA ALA A 163 28.13 17.84 12.20
C ALA A 163 27.74 18.28 13.62
N VAL A 164 27.43 19.57 13.77
CA VAL A 164 26.85 20.12 15.01
C VAL A 164 25.35 19.78 15.11
N SER A 165 24.72 19.45 13.99
CA SER A 165 23.32 19.06 13.88
C SER A 165 23.15 17.54 13.78
N GLU A 166 21.92 17.07 13.99
CA GLU A 166 21.51 15.66 13.84
C GLU A 166 21.41 15.21 12.38
N ILE A 167 22.37 15.61 11.53
CA ILE A 167 22.47 15.17 10.13
C ILE A 167 23.41 13.99 9.99
N GLY A 168 23.07 13.09 9.09
CA GLY A 168 23.77 11.84 8.93
C GLY A 168 23.25 11.04 7.74
N MET A 169 23.80 9.85 7.62
CA MET A 169 23.52 8.90 6.56
C MET A 169 23.05 7.59 7.19
N ILE A 170 22.37 6.77 6.40
CA ILE A 170 22.11 5.39 6.80
C ILE A 170 23.43 4.61 6.81
N ARG A 171 23.54 3.64 7.71
CA ARG A 171 24.69 2.75 7.83
C ARG A 171 24.97 2.05 6.50
N GLN A 172 26.24 2.01 6.10
CA GLN A 172 26.64 1.60 4.75
C GLN A 172 26.21 0.16 4.39
N ASP A 173 26.31 -0.79 5.33
CA ASP A 173 25.91 -2.18 5.07
C ASP A 173 24.40 -2.33 4.83
N LEU A 174 23.59 -1.51 5.50
CA LEU A 174 22.16 -1.44 5.23
C LEU A 174 21.89 -0.77 3.88
N MET A 175 22.63 0.29 3.54
CA MET A 175 22.54 0.92 2.23
C MET A 175 22.83 -0.05 1.09
N ASP A 176 23.90 -0.83 1.19
CA ASP A 176 24.31 -1.82 0.18
C ASP A 176 23.21 -2.87 -0.04
N GLN A 177 22.57 -3.32 1.04
CA GLN A 177 21.42 -4.23 0.99
C GLN A 177 20.21 -3.59 0.27
N LEU A 178 19.92 -2.31 0.53
CA LEU A 178 18.86 -1.59 -0.18
C LEU A 178 19.18 -1.40 -1.67
N VAL A 179 20.44 -1.12 -2.01
CA VAL A 179 20.90 -1.01 -3.41
C VAL A 179 20.68 -2.33 -4.15
N ALA A 180 21.07 -3.45 -3.53
CA ALA A 180 20.87 -4.79 -4.10
C ALA A 180 19.38 -5.09 -4.33
N LEU A 181 18.53 -4.83 -3.33
CA LEU A 181 17.09 -5.01 -3.46
C LEU A 181 16.49 -4.15 -4.59
N LYS A 182 16.86 -2.87 -4.65
CA LYS A 182 16.42 -1.96 -5.72
C LYS A 182 16.83 -2.47 -7.11
N LEU A 183 18.06 -2.99 -7.27
CA LEU A 183 18.52 -3.53 -8.55
C LEU A 183 17.70 -4.76 -8.95
N ALA A 184 17.48 -5.70 -8.02
CA ALA A 184 16.67 -6.89 -8.26
C ALA A 184 15.22 -6.54 -8.64
N LEU A 185 14.61 -5.57 -7.97
CA LEU A 185 13.26 -5.10 -8.33
C LEU A 185 13.22 -4.44 -9.70
N ASN A 186 14.23 -3.63 -10.04
CA ASN A 186 14.29 -2.99 -11.34
C ASN A 186 14.46 -4.01 -12.48
N GLU A 187 15.23 -5.08 -12.26
CA GLU A 187 15.35 -6.20 -13.21
C GLU A 187 14.00 -6.87 -13.45
N LYS A 188 13.24 -7.18 -12.39
CA LYS A 188 11.87 -7.72 -12.51
C LYS A 188 10.94 -6.78 -13.27
N VAL A 189 11.07 -5.46 -13.07
CA VAL A 189 10.31 -4.46 -13.84
C VAL A 189 10.67 -4.50 -15.33
N GLN A 190 11.96 -4.59 -15.68
CA GLN A 190 12.37 -4.70 -17.09
C GLN A 190 11.84 -5.99 -17.73
N GLN A 191 11.88 -7.11 -16.99
CA GLN A 191 11.34 -8.38 -17.47
C GLN A 191 9.82 -8.28 -17.71
N CYS A 192 9.07 -7.76 -16.74
CA CYS A 192 7.63 -7.54 -16.88
C CYS A 192 7.28 -6.64 -18.07
N MET A 193 8.08 -5.59 -18.32
CA MET A 193 7.91 -4.75 -19.51
C MET A 193 8.07 -5.54 -20.80
N ALA A 194 9.14 -6.35 -20.89
CA ALA A 194 9.42 -7.16 -22.06
C ALA A 194 8.33 -8.20 -22.32
N ASP A 195 7.92 -8.92 -21.27
CA ASP A 195 6.93 -10.00 -21.36
C ASP A 195 5.54 -9.50 -21.81
N ASN A 196 5.17 -8.29 -21.40
CA ASN A 196 3.88 -7.68 -21.75
C ASN A 196 3.94 -6.73 -22.96
N GLY A 197 5.11 -6.58 -23.59
CA GLY A 197 5.30 -5.63 -24.69
C GLY A 197 5.06 -4.16 -24.29
N PHE A 198 5.22 -3.83 -23.01
CA PHE A 198 4.99 -2.47 -22.52
C PHE A 198 6.10 -1.52 -22.95
N THR A 199 5.68 -0.28 -23.21
CA THR A 199 6.59 0.84 -23.45
C THR A 199 6.48 1.84 -22.31
N LEU A 200 7.42 2.80 -22.24
CA LEU A 200 7.34 3.92 -21.30
C LEU A 200 6.09 4.79 -21.49
N ARG A 201 5.37 4.64 -22.61
CA ARG A 201 4.14 5.37 -22.93
C ARG A 201 2.88 4.54 -22.72
N SER A 202 3.00 3.26 -22.38
CA SER A 202 1.85 2.41 -22.07
C SER A 202 1.19 2.91 -20.79
N GLU A 203 -0.12 3.14 -20.81
CA GLU A 203 -0.87 3.61 -19.64
C GLU A 203 -0.84 2.57 -18.52
N GLU A 204 -0.87 1.29 -18.89
CA GLU A 204 -0.73 0.12 -18.02
C GLU A 204 0.60 0.12 -17.25
N PHE A 205 1.65 0.66 -17.87
CA PHE A 205 2.98 0.73 -17.28
C PHE A 205 3.19 1.97 -16.41
N ARG A 206 2.31 2.97 -16.51
CA ARG A 206 2.44 4.25 -15.78
C ARG A 206 2.54 4.05 -14.26
N PRO A 207 1.73 3.20 -13.59
CA PRO A 207 1.89 2.92 -12.17
C PRO A 207 3.22 2.24 -11.83
N ILE A 208 3.64 1.23 -12.61
CA ILE A 208 4.92 0.52 -12.40
C ILE A 208 6.08 1.51 -12.51
N HIS A 209 6.06 2.35 -13.53
CA HIS A 209 7.08 3.36 -13.73
C HIS A 209 7.11 4.39 -12.61
N HIS A 210 5.94 4.84 -12.12
CA HIS A 210 5.85 5.76 -10.99
C HIS A 210 6.50 5.18 -9.74
N SER A 211 6.06 4.01 -9.28
CA SER A 211 6.56 3.40 -8.05
C SER A 211 8.01 2.94 -8.20
N ASN A 212 8.41 2.42 -9.38
CA ASN A 212 9.83 2.08 -9.63
C ASN A 212 10.75 3.30 -9.61
N LYS A 213 10.32 4.45 -10.14
CA LYS A 213 11.08 5.70 -9.99
C LYS A 213 11.10 6.20 -8.55
N GLY A 214 9.98 6.09 -7.84
CA GLY A 214 9.87 6.46 -6.43
C GLY A 214 10.87 5.72 -5.54
N GLN A 215 10.95 4.39 -5.64
CA GLN A 215 11.94 3.62 -4.87
C GLN A 215 13.38 3.95 -5.28
N ARG A 216 13.66 4.20 -6.57
CA ARG A 216 15.01 4.57 -7.02
C ARG A 216 15.45 5.92 -6.47
N PHE A 217 14.55 6.89 -6.47
CA PHE A 217 14.82 8.21 -5.88
C PHE A 217 15.10 8.09 -4.39
N ALA A 218 14.26 7.38 -3.64
CA ALA A 218 14.45 7.18 -2.20
C ALA A 218 15.78 6.46 -1.89
N ASN A 219 16.13 5.44 -2.68
CA ASN A 219 17.42 4.74 -2.54
C ASN A 219 18.62 5.69 -2.80
N ILE A 220 18.56 6.53 -3.82
CA ILE A 220 19.62 7.52 -4.10
C ILE A 220 19.73 8.51 -2.94
N ALA A 221 18.60 9.06 -2.47
CA ALA A 221 18.58 10.02 -1.37
C ALA A 221 19.21 9.43 -0.10
N LEU A 222 18.88 8.19 0.26
CA LEU A 222 19.48 7.51 1.41
C LEU A 222 20.98 7.27 1.27
N GLY A 223 21.48 7.10 0.03
CA GLY A 223 22.87 6.74 -0.24
C GLY A 223 23.80 7.92 -0.50
N CYS A 224 23.29 9.11 -0.84
CA CYS A 224 24.14 10.24 -1.19
C CYS A 224 23.75 11.60 -0.57
N ALA A 225 22.64 11.70 0.17
CA ALA A 225 22.20 12.97 0.75
C ALA A 225 22.11 12.88 2.27
N PRO A 226 23.02 13.55 3.02
CA PRO A 226 22.90 13.66 4.46
C PRO A 226 21.58 14.31 4.87
N GLN A 227 20.88 13.65 5.77
CA GLN A 227 19.52 13.98 6.19
C GLN A 227 19.43 14.01 7.71
N SER A 228 18.42 14.69 8.25
CA SER A 228 18.08 14.49 9.67
C SER A 228 17.49 13.09 9.89
N TRP A 229 17.58 12.57 11.11
CA TRP A 229 16.98 11.27 11.46
C TRP A 229 15.54 11.11 10.95
N LEU A 230 14.69 12.12 11.17
CA LEU A 230 13.29 12.08 10.72
C LEU A 230 13.17 12.02 9.19
N MET A 231 14.01 12.76 8.47
CA MET A 231 14.01 12.73 7.00
C MET A 231 14.54 11.39 6.47
N THR A 232 15.56 10.81 7.10
CA THR A 232 16.05 9.46 6.76
C THR A 232 14.97 8.43 6.98
N LEU A 233 14.27 8.49 8.12
CA LEU A 233 13.17 7.59 8.44
C LEU A 233 12.04 7.68 7.41
N LEU A 234 11.61 8.89 7.04
CA LEU A 234 10.59 9.11 6.02
C LEU A 234 11.05 8.68 4.62
N THR A 235 12.33 8.88 4.28
CA THR A 235 12.88 8.44 2.99
C THR A 235 12.95 6.92 2.93
N PHE A 236 13.34 6.27 4.03
CA PHE A 236 13.37 4.82 4.16
C PHE A 236 11.97 4.20 4.04
N THR A 237 10.97 4.72 4.74
CA THR A 237 9.59 4.22 4.59
C THR A 237 9.00 4.53 3.22
N SER A 238 9.44 5.62 2.55
CA SER A 238 9.07 5.90 1.16
C SER A 238 9.67 4.88 0.17
N PHE A 239 10.92 4.47 0.39
CA PHE A 239 11.53 3.35 -0.35
C PHE A 239 10.67 2.09 -0.18
N GLN A 240 10.36 1.72 1.06
CA GLN A 240 9.56 0.52 1.36
C GLN A 240 8.20 0.53 0.66
N ARG A 241 7.45 1.65 0.78
CA ARG A 241 6.12 1.80 0.17
C ARG A 241 6.18 1.60 -1.34
N HIS A 242 7.05 2.34 -2.02
CA HIS A 242 7.19 2.23 -3.47
C HIS A 242 7.66 0.85 -3.93
N SER A 243 8.55 0.19 -3.19
CA SER A 243 8.99 -1.17 -3.51
C SER A 243 7.87 -2.21 -3.31
N LEU A 244 7.03 -2.07 -2.28
CA LEU A 244 5.85 -2.92 -2.09
C LEU A 244 4.81 -2.74 -3.21
N GLU A 245 4.58 -1.49 -3.62
CA GLU A 245 3.70 -1.19 -4.77
C GLU A 245 4.23 -1.79 -6.08
N VAL A 246 5.54 -1.70 -6.32
CA VAL A 246 6.17 -2.36 -7.48
C VAL A 246 5.91 -3.85 -7.45
N LEU A 247 6.06 -4.50 -6.30
CA LEU A 247 5.82 -5.94 -6.17
C LEU A 247 4.35 -6.31 -6.41
N ALA A 248 3.42 -5.52 -5.88
CA ALA A 248 1.99 -5.71 -6.11
C ALA A 248 1.61 -5.60 -7.60
N LEU A 249 2.19 -4.61 -8.29
CA LEU A 249 1.98 -4.42 -9.73
C LEU A 249 2.58 -5.56 -10.55
N LEU A 250 3.79 -6.00 -10.21
CA LEU A 250 4.44 -7.15 -10.86
C LEU A 250 3.61 -8.42 -10.67
N ASP A 251 3.13 -8.66 -9.45
CA ASP A 251 2.29 -9.81 -9.13
C ASP A 251 0.99 -9.77 -9.95
N TYR A 252 0.33 -8.61 -10.03
CA TYR A 252 -0.86 -8.46 -10.86
C TYR A 252 -0.64 -8.84 -12.32
N TYR A 253 0.39 -8.30 -12.98
CA TYR A 253 0.61 -8.61 -14.40
C TYR A 253 1.12 -10.02 -14.63
N SER A 254 1.83 -10.61 -13.65
CA SER A 254 2.36 -11.98 -13.78
C SER A 254 1.30 -13.06 -13.51
N LYS A 255 0.30 -12.76 -12.67
CA LYS A 255 -0.66 -13.73 -12.15
C LYS A 255 -2.09 -13.27 -12.35
N TRP A 256 -2.47 -12.17 -11.71
CA TRP A 256 -3.89 -11.83 -11.51
C TRP A 256 -4.59 -11.31 -12.75
N LYS A 257 -3.89 -10.61 -13.64
CA LYS A 257 -4.47 -10.12 -14.89
C LYS A 257 -4.97 -11.27 -15.76
N ALA A 258 -4.17 -12.34 -15.89
CA ALA A 258 -4.58 -13.52 -16.64
C ALA A 258 -5.77 -14.23 -15.96
N VAL A 259 -5.83 -14.22 -14.63
CA VAL A 259 -6.98 -14.75 -13.89
C VAL A 259 -8.23 -13.90 -14.17
N GLU A 260 -8.10 -12.57 -14.17
CA GLU A 260 -9.18 -11.60 -14.47
C GLU A 260 -9.75 -11.81 -15.88
N GLU A 261 -8.87 -11.98 -16.87
CA GLU A 261 -9.25 -12.22 -18.26
C GLU A 261 -9.86 -13.61 -18.50
N SER A 262 -9.59 -14.58 -17.60
CA SER A 262 -10.08 -15.96 -17.69
C SER A 262 -11.21 -16.27 -16.70
N ILE A 263 -11.86 -15.22 -16.18
CA ILE A 263 -13.07 -15.38 -15.36
C ILE A 263 -14.20 -15.95 -16.24
N ASP A 264 -14.66 -17.15 -15.88
CA ASP A 264 -15.77 -17.85 -16.53
C ASP A 264 -16.94 -18.15 -15.55
N GLY A 265 -16.89 -17.56 -14.35
CA GLY A 265 -17.85 -17.82 -13.27
C GLY A 265 -17.49 -19.00 -12.37
N THR A 266 -16.44 -19.76 -12.69
CA THR A 266 -15.98 -20.89 -11.85
C THR A 266 -15.19 -20.39 -10.63
N PRO A 267 -15.59 -20.74 -9.39
CA PRO A 267 -14.83 -20.40 -8.19
C PRO A 267 -13.42 -21.00 -8.23
N ARG A 268 -12.40 -20.17 -7.99
CA ARG A 268 -10.99 -20.60 -7.94
C ARG A 268 -10.54 -20.82 -6.50
N PRO A 269 -9.58 -21.74 -6.25
CA PRO A 269 -9.04 -21.95 -4.91
C PRO A 269 -8.41 -20.67 -4.37
N VAL A 270 -8.47 -20.50 -3.04
CA VAL A 270 -7.87 -19.36 -2.34
C VAL A 270 -6.36 -19.39 -2.53
N ASP A 271 -5.81 -18.27 -2.98
CA ASP A 271 -4.37 -18.08 -2.98
C ASP A 271 -3.90 -17.74 -1.56
N THR A 272 -3.00 -18.57 -1.02
CA THR A 272 -2.45 -18.40 0.34
C THR A 272 -0.96 -18.06 0.32
N SER A 273 -0.40 -17.75 -0.86
CA SER A 273 1.02 -17.39 -1.03
C SER A 273 1.36 -16.00 -0.50
#